data_AF-A0A1G2Y2H3-F1
#
_entry.id   AF-A0A1G2Y2H3-F1
#
_cell.length_a   1.000
_cell.length_b   1.000
_cell.length_c   1.000
_cell.angle_alpha   90.00
_cell.angle_beta   90.00
_cell.angle_gamma   90.00
#
_symmetry.space_group_name_H-M   'P 1'
#
loop_
_entity.id
_entity.type
_entity.pdbx_description
1 polymer ?
#
loop_
_entity_poly.entity_id
_entity_poly.type
_entity_poly.pdbx_seq_one_letter_code
_entity_poly.pdbx_strand_id
1 'polypeptide(L)'
;MNLDQRAQIVENYVQSKLLDKDGIVLAMINELTARPLRDKEIPDYMTFDRPGAPRKLWKAAFFSYEDSNMATAEYLLANIYKYKATKDKSARDTARQCYKAFQLIADAGSKNAVGVVKPMFGFLPKPYGGAKTAHLSSEVSIDQYMRTMYSLLVYKEVLANKKEAEWIKSFLLACANCWSINNYTFSYFGVVCRWGIHSPHSVAFGLFCAAVGEYLGNKLHKNWFNIFMSRTDAFKKEMSGGEAGLITLSARFLCDIKPELTKTWHAYSKRCIENGFKFLDDNGHTANAGFINCEDNKRGWSKTPHRYWQFLAWQGDIRLPETQLVGACVDYYELTGRDTFLAAAKDLMSMHAENGYVKWIQPHTKQDIPKGYELLANIVSGVNTTAWLRAYWQLKYLGKI
;
A
#
# COMPACT_ATOMS: atom_id res chain seq x y z
N MET A 1 20.45 -15.97 -12.73
CA MET A 1 19.89 -16.02 -11.36
C MET A 1 18.42 -16.37 -11.47
N ASN A 2 17.96 -17.44 -10.83
CA ASN A 2 16.54 -17.86 -10.89
C ASN A 2 15.66 -17.01 -9.93
N LEU A 3 14.33 -17.18 -9.99
CA LEU A 3 13.39 -16.41 -9.15
C LEU A 3 13.60 -16.66 -7.64
N ASP A 4 13.97 -17.87 -7.23
CA ASP A 4 14.25 -18.21 -5.84
C ASP A 4 15.43 -17.42 -5.27
N GLN A 5 16.54 -17.38 -6.02
CA GLN A 5 17.73 -16.61 -5.65
C GLN A 5 17.42 -15.10 -5.60
N ARG A 6 16.63 -14.59 -6.55
CA ARG A 6 16.17 -13.19 -6.58
C ARG A 6 15.33 -12.87 -5.36
N ALA A 7 14.38 -13.73 -5.00
CA ALA A 7 13.54 -13.54 -3.83
C ALA A 7 14.33 -13.52 -2.52
N GLN A 8 15.36 -14.38 -2.40
CA GLN A 8 16.24 -14.35 -1.23
C GLN A 8 17.01 -13.03 -1.11
N ILE A 9 17.51 -12.48 -2.23
CA ILE A 9 18.19 -11.18 -2.23
C ILE A 9 17.24 -10.06 -1.81
N VAL A 10 16.03 -10.04 -2.37
CA VAL A 10 14.99 -9.05 -2.02
C VAL A 10 14.62 -9.15 -0.55
N GLU A 11 14.40 -10.36 -0.03
CA GLU A 11 14.09 -10.58 1.39
C GLU A 11 15.22 -10.09 2.31
N ASN A 12 16.47 -10.45 2.01
CA ASN A 12 17.63 -9.99 2.76
C ASN A 12 17.76 -8.47 2.74
N TYR A 13 17.43 -7.84 1.61
CA TYR A 13 17.44 -6.38 1.48
C TYR A 13 16.38 -5.73 2.37
N VAL A 14 15.13 -6.23 2.35
CA VAL A 14 14.07 -5.73 3.23
C VAL A 14 14.49 -5.82 4.69
N GLN A 15 14.95 -6.99 5.12
CA GLN A 15 15.33 -7.24 6.52
C GLN A 15 16.49 -6.37 6.99
N SER A 16 17.49 -6.14 6.13
CA SER A 16 18.70 -5.43 6.53
C SER A 16 18.62 -3.91 6.35
N LYS A 17 17.79 -3.41 5.43
CA LYS A 17 17.78 -1.99 5.02
C LYS A 17 16.44 -1.28 5.20
N LEU A 18 15.33 -1.98 5.07
CA LEU A 18 14.00 -1.38 5.07
C LEU A 18 13.23 -1.61 6.37
N LEU A 19 13.60 -2.59 7.19
CA LEU A 19 12.92 -2.87 8.44
C LEU A 19 13.48 -1.99 9.57
N ASP A 20 12.63 -1.21 10.22
CA ASP A 20 13.01 -0.46 11.41
C ASP A 20 12.98 -1.33 12.68
N LYS A 21 13.46 -0.77 13.79
CA LYS A 21 13.55 -1.48 15.08
C LYS A 21 12.20 -1.94 15.66
N ASP A 22 11.10 -1.30 15.26
CA ASP A 22 9.76 -1.61 15.75
C ASP A 22 9.06 -2.62 14.80
N GLY A 23 9.72 -3.02 13.71
CA GLY A 23 9.19 -3.94 12.70
C GLY A 23 8.40 -3.26 11.59
N ILE A 24 8.49 -1.94 11.46
CA ILE A 24 7.85 -1.18 10.37
C ILE A 24 8.76 -1.23 9.15
N VAL A 25 8.21 -1.56 8.00
CA VAL A 25 8.92 -1.44 6.73
C VAL A 25 8.85 0.02 6.27
N LEU A 26 10.02 0.62 6.08
CA LEU A 26 10.19 1.97 5.55
C LEU A 26 9.62 2.06 4.13
N ALA A 27 8.89 3.15 3.87
CA ALA A 27 8.35 3.45 2.54
C ALA A 27 9.48 3.74 1.54
N MET A 28 10.49 4.50 1.96
CA MET A 28 11.59 4.93 1.12
C MET A 28 12.91 4.98 1.90
N ILE A 29 14.00 4.60 1.24
CA ILE A 29 15.37 4.85 1.70
C ILE A 29 16.21 5.40 0.56
N ASN A 30 17.29 6.09 0.92
CA ASN A 30 18.31 6.50 -0.04
C ASN A 30 19.16 5.27 -0.40
N GLU A 31 19.14 4.86 -1.66
CA GLU A 31 19.83 3.70 -2.22
C GLU A 31 21.34 3.79 -2.05
N LEU A 32 21.95 4.93 -2.41
CA LEU A 32 23.40 5.14 -2.33
C LEU A 32 23.96 4.93 -0.92
N THR A 33 23.15 5.21 0.09
CA THR A 33 23.56 5.10 1.49
C THR A 33 22.87 3.96 2.23
N ALA A 34 21.94 3.27 1.58
CA ALA A 34 21.10 2.21 2.10
C ALA A 34 20.51 2.52 3.50
N ARG A 35 20.01 3.76 3.70
CA ARG A 35 19.44 4.24 4.98
C ARG A 35 18.29 5.23 4.75
N PRO A 36 17.45 5.50 5.78
CA PRO A 36 16.49 6.59 5.73
C PRO A 36 17.10 7.91 5.22
N LEU A 37 16.28 8.67 4.48
CA LEU A 37 16.62 10.01 4.01
C LEU A 37 16.88 10.94 5.22
N ARG A 38 17.78 11.91 5.07
CA ARG A 38 17.99 13.00 6.04
C ARG A 38 17.37 14.29 5.49
N ASP A 39 16.97 15.19 6.38
CA ASP A 39 16.38 16.48 5.99
C ASP A 39 17.27 17.27 5.02
N LYS A 40 18.59 17.26 5.22
CA LYS A 40 19.56 17.93 4.34
C LYS A 40 19.68 17.32 2.94
N GLU A 41 19.15 16.12 2.74
CA GLU A 41 19.13 15.42 1.46
C GLU A 41 17.87 15.74 0.68
N ILE A 42 16.87 16.33 1.33
CA ILE A 42 15.57 16.65 0.76
C ILE A 42 15.51 18.16 0.46
N PRO A 43 15.40 18.57 -0.81
CA PRO A 43 15.29 19.97 -1.17
C PRO A 43 14.11 20.68 -0.49
N ASP A 44 14.28 21.95 -0.14
CA ASP A 44 13.25 22.74 0.56
C ASP A 44 11.95 22.88 -0.22
N TYR A 45 11.99 22.84 -1.55
CA TYR A 45 10.78 22.89 -2.38
C TYR A 45 9.95 21.59 -2.31
N MET A 46 10.51 20.49 -1.82
CA MET A 46 9.81 19.22 -1.60
C MET A 46 9.12 19.16 -0.23
N THR A 47 9.00 20.29 0.45
CA THR A 47 8.42 20.37 1.79
C THR A 47 6.95 20.76 1.72
N PHE A 48 6.16 20.16 2.60
CA PHE A 48 4.75 20.51 2.74
C PHE A 48 4.64 21.73 3.67
N ASP A 49 3.86 22.74 3.27
CA ASP A 49 3.61 23.88 4.15
C ASP A 49 2.62 23.53 5.27
N ARG A 50 1.74 22.55 5.05
CA ARG A 50 0.72 22.09 6.00
C ARG A 50 0.61 20.56 6.06
N PRO A 51 1.71 19.87 6.37
CA PRO A 51 1.63 18.46 6.66
C PRO A 51 0.69 18.26 7.86
N GLY A 52 -0.14 17.21 7.87
CA GLY A 52 -0.98 16.88 9.03
C GLY A 52 -0.21 16.48 10.29
N ALA A 53 1.08 16.84 10.43
CA ALA A 53 1.75 16.92 11.72
C ALA A 53 2.95 17.90 11.75
N PRO A 54 3.63 18.03 12.91
CA PRO A 54 4.52 19.16 13.17
C PRO A 54 5.64 19.32 12.14
N ARG A 55 5.76 20.52 11.56
CA ARG A 55 6.83 20.91 10.60
C ARG A 55 8.24 20.48 11.01
N LYS A 56 8.56 20.46 12.32
CA LYS A 56 9.88 20.10 12.85
C LYS A 56 10.24 18.62 12.74
N LEU A 57 9.27 17.73 12.49
CA LEU A 57 9.49 16.29 12.44
C LEU A 57 9.61 15.73 11.01
N TRP A 58 9.42 16.53 9.95
CA TRP A 58 8.71 15.98 8.78
C TRP A 58 9.47 15.64 7.52
N LYS A 59 10.56 16.26 7.07
CA LYS A 59 11.02 15.96 5.70
C LYS A 59 11.51 14.52 5.59
N ALA A 60 12.56 14.16 6.32
CA ALA A 60 13.09 12.80 6.32
C ALA A 60 12.06 11.75 6.75
N ALA A 61 11.34 12.05 7.84
CA ALA A 61 10.39 11.12 8.43
C ALA A 61 9.18 10.90 7.53
N PHE A 62 8.70 11.94 6.86
CA PHE A 62 7.64 11.83 5.86
C PHE A 62 8.08 10.88 4.76
N PHE A 63 9.17 11.19 4.05
CA PHE A 63 9.58 10.38 2.92
C PHE A 63 9.85 8.93 3.32
N SER A 64 10.50 8.72 4.46
CA SER A 64 10.85 7.37 4.90
C SER A 64 9.66 6.55 5.38
N TYR A 65 8.54 7.18 5.75
CA TYR A 65 7.40 6.50 6.38
C TYR A 65 6.03 6.73 5.72
N GLU A 66 5.93 7.53 4.66
CA GLU A 66 4.66 7.98 4.09
C GLU A 66 3.72 6.83 3.76
N ASP A 67 4.25 5.73 3.21
CA ASP A 67 3.54 4.49 2.87
C ASP A 67 3.96 3.28 3.71
N SER A 68 4.55 3.50 4.88
CA SER A 68 5.09 2.43 5.71
C SER A 68 4.04 1.43 6.20
N ASN A 69 2.80 1.86 6.47
CA ASN A 69 1.74 0.91 6.81
C ASN A 69 1.45 -0.05 5.64
N MET A 70 1.48 0.45 4.40
CA MET A 70 1.25 -0.35 3.21
C MET A 70 2.42 -1.32 2.98
N ALA A 71 3.66 -0.85 3.03
CA ALA A 71 4.84 -1.71 2.90
C ALA A 71 4.90 -2.79 4.00
N THR A 72 4.55 -2.43 5.23
CA THR A 72 4.50 -3.39 6.36
C THR A 72 3.40 -4.43 6.16
N ALA A 73 2.24 -4.04 5.62
CA ALA A 73 1.14 -4.96 5.32
C ALA A 73 1.49 -5.95 4.20
N GLU A 74 2.14 -5.46 3.13
CA GLU A 74 2.63 -6.31 2.04
C GLU A 74 3.70 -7.30 2.55
N TYR A 75 4.61 -6.85 3.41
CA TYR A 75 5.62 -7.73 3.99
C TYR A 75 5.05 -8.76 4.96
N LEU A 76 4.02 -8.38 5.73
CA LEU A 76 3.24 -9.32 6.54
C LEU A 76 2.63 -10.41 5.66
N LEU A 77 1.95 -10.04 4.57
CA LEU A 77 1.38 -11.00 3.62
C LEU A 77 2.45 -11.88 2.97
N ALA A 78 3.57 -11.31 2.54
CA ALA A 78 4.68 -12.06 1.97
C ALA A 78 5.19 -13.15 2.91
N ASN A 79 5.35 -12.83 4.20
CA ASN A 79 5.80 -13.79 5.21
C ASN A 79 4.73 -14.83 5.56
N ILE A 80 3.45 -14.48 5.53
CA ILE A 80 2.36 -15.47 5.66
C ILE A 80 2.42 -16.46 4.50
N TYR A 81 2.52 -16.00 3.26
CA TYR A 81 2.60 -16.88 2.09
C TYR A 81 3.89 -17.70 2.08
N LYS A 82 5.03 -17.12 2.47
CA LYS A 82 6.29 -17.86 2.66
C LYS A 82 6.11 -19.00 3.66
N TYR A 83 5.50 -18.73 4.82
CA TYR A 83 5.20 -19.78 5.79
C TYR A 83 4.26 -20.83 5.23
N LYS A 84 3.21 -20.44 4.48
CA LYS A 84 2.29 -21.40 3.87
C LYS A 84 3.03 -22.34 2.89
N ALA A 85 3.92 -21.80 2.06
CA ALA A 85 4.69 -22.53 1.05
C ALA A 85 5.80 -23.42 1.64
N THR A 86 6.51 -22.93 2.66
CA THR A 86 7.77 -23.56 3.13
C THR A 86 7.71 -24.14 4.54
N LYS A 87 6.70 -23.75 5.33
CA LYS A 87 6.61 -23.99 6.78
C LYS A 87 7.79 -23.41 7.59
N ASP A 88 8.56 -22.49 7.02
CA ASP A 88 9.69 -21.84 7.67
C ASP A 88 9.25 -20.99 8.89
N LYS A 89 9.68 -21.41 10.09
CA LYS A 89 9.34 -20.73 11.34
C LYS A 89 9.82 -19.28 11.38
N SER A 90 10.91 -18.95 10.71
CA SER A 90 11.43 -17.57 10.65
C SER A 90 10.48 -16.62 9.92
N ALA A 91 9.76 -17.11 8.89
CA ALA A 91 8.73 -16.36 8.19
C ALA A 91 7.54 -16.06 9.11
N ARG A 92 7.11 -17.04 9.92
CA ARG A 92 6.06 -16.83 10.93
C ARG A 92 6.49 -15.79 11.97
N ASP A 93 7.74 -15.84 12.43
CA ASP A 93 8.23 -14.91 13.45
C ASP A 93 8.38 -13.48 12.89
N THR A 94 8.78 -13.35 11.63
CA THR A 94 8.81 -12.06 10.90
C THR A 94 7.38 -11.51 10.67
N ALA A 95 6.42 -12.36 10.31
CA ALA A 95 5.01 -11.97 10.24
C ALA A 95 4.49 -11.47 11.60
N ARG A 96 4.84 -12.16 12.70
CA ARG A 96 4.47 -11.71 14.05
C ARG A 96 5.13 -10.37 14.41
N GLN A 97 6.34 -10.09 13.93
CA GLN A 97 6.99 -8.79 14.12
C GLN A 97 6.20 -7.67 13.44
N CYS A 98 5.78 -7.85 12.18
CA CYS A 98 4.94 -6.88 11.47
C CYS A 98 3.59 -6.67 12.17
N TYR A 99 2.97 -7.75 12.65
CA TYR A 99 1.75 -7.67 13.47
C TYR A 99 1.97 -6.80 14.72
N LYS A 100 3.07 -7.02 15.46
CA LYS A 100 3.41 -6.20 16.64
C LYS A 100 3.65 -4.73 16.28
N ALA A 101 4.25 -4.45 15.13
CA ALA A 101 4.40 -3.08 14.63
C ALA A 101 3.02 -2.39 14.50
N PHE A 102 2.02 -3.06 13.92
CA PHE A 102 0.66 -2.53 13.87
C PHE A 102 0.02 -2.34 15.24
N GLN A 103 0.32 -3.19 16.23
CA GLN A 103 -0.14 -2.95 17.61
C GLN A 103 0.44 -1.66 18.19
N LEU A 104 1.73 -1.40 17.96
CA LEU A 104 2.40 -0.19 18.43
C LEU A 104 1.82 1.07 17.76
N ILE A 105 1.60 1.01 16.44
CA ILE A 105 1.00 2.12 15.69
C ILE A 105 -0.46 2.36 16.15
N ALA A 106 -1.23 1.29 16.36
CA ALA A 106 -2.61 1.39 16.84
C ALA A 106 -2.70 1.96 18.27
N ASP A 107 -1.81 1.55 19.18
CA ASP A 107 -1.73 2.12 20.53
C ASP A 107 -1.38 3.61 20.48
N ALA A 108 -0.38 4.00 19.69
CA ALA A 108 -0.03 5.39 19.49
C ALA A 108 -1.19 6.19 18.86
N GLY A 109 -1.81 5.67 17.80
CA GLY A 109 -2.95 6.29 17.12
C GLY A 109 -4.16 6.47 18.04
N SER A 110 -4.40 5.54 18.96
CA SER A 110 -5.52 5.65 19.91
C SER A 110 -5.43 6.84 20.87
N LYS A 111 -4.21 7.34 21.09
CA LYS A 111 -3.91 8.51 21.93
C LYS A 111 -3.95 9.82 21.14
N ASN A 112 -4.11 9.75 19.82
CA ASN A 112 -4.06 10.91 18.96
C ASN A 112 -5.34 11.74 19.10
N ALA A 113 -5.17 13.02 19.43
CA ALA A 113 -6.24 14.01 19.52
C ALA A 113 -6.36 14.91 18.28
N VAL A 114 -5.49 14.73 17.29
CA VAL A 114 -5.39 15.54 16.07
C VAL A 114 -5.87 14.70 14.87
N GLY A 115 -6.89 15.17 14.16
CA GLY A 115 -7.40 14.54 12.94
C GLY A 115 -8.61 13.62 13.09
N VAL A 116 -9.08 13.42 14.32
CA VAL A 116 -10.29 12.65 14.64
C VAL A 116 -11.22 13.47 15.52
N VAL A 117 -12.52 13.19 15.46
CA VAL A 117 -13.52 13.82 16.35
C VAL A 117 -13.19 13.60 17.83
N LYS A 118 -12.62 12.43 18.16
CA LYS A 118 -12.08 12.11 19.48
C LYS A 118 -11.00 11.03 19.39
N PRO A 119 -10.00 11.00 20.28
CA PRO A 119 -9.07 9.88 20.40
C PRO A 119 -9.84 8.57 20.52
N MET A 120 -9.49 7.60 19.68
CA MET A 120 -10.16 6.31 19.68
C MET A 120 -9.26 5.19 19.13
N PHE A 121 -9.40 4.01 19.73
CA PHE A 121 -8.89 2.80 19.13
C PHE A 121 -9.52 2.60 17.74
N GLY A 122 -8.72 2.14 16.78
CA GLY A 122 -9.10 2.03 15.37
C GLY A 122 -8.63 3.19 14.48
N PHE A 123 -8.14 4.29 15.07
CA PHE A 123 -7.37 5.28 14.33
C PHE A 123 -5.95 4.76 14.06
N LEU A 124 -5.58 4.65 12.78
CA LEU A 124 -4.31 4.14 12.26
C LEU A 124 -3.65 5.26 11.45
N PRO A 125 -2.89 6.14 12.12
CA PRO A 125 -2.22 7.25 11.44
C PRO A 125 -1.05 6.78 10.59
N LYS A 126 -0.59 7.65 9.69
CA LYS A 126 0.71 7.49 9.04
C LYS A 126 1.83 7.60 10.08
N PRO A 127 2.71 6.59 10.24
CA PRO A 127 3.67 6.51 11.34
C PRO A 127 4.94 7.32 11.04
N TYR A 128 4.81 8.62 10.76
CA TYR A 128 5.94 9.46 10.40
C TYR A 128 7.00 9.47 11.50
N GLY A 129 8.16 8.86 11.22
CA GLY A 129 9.27 8.73 12.17
C GLY A 129 9.18 7.48 13.07
N GLY A 130 8.29 6.54 12.77
CA GLY A 130 8.10 5.28 13.48
C GLY A 130 6.85 5.25 14.38
N ALA A 131 6.64 4.12 15.05
CA ALA A 131 5.43 3.90 15.86
C ALA A 131 5.29 4.91 17.01
N LYS A 132 6.41 5.26 17.65
CA LYS A 132 6.41 6.17 18.82
C LYS A 132 5.90 7.57 18.49
N THR A 133 6.05 8.02 17.26
CA THR A 133 5.63 9.35 16.79
C THR A 133 4.32 9.31 16.01
N ALA A 134 3.74 8.13 15.79
CA ALA A 134 2.51 7.98 15.02
C ALA A 134 1.33 8.78 15.61
N HIS A 135 1.28 8.94 16.94
CA HIS A 135 0.29 9.77 17.65
C HIS A 135 0.34 11.26 17.31
N LEU A 136 1.39 11.71 16.63
CA LEU A 136 1.51 13.11 16.19
C LEU A 136 0.80 13.31 14.85
N SER A 137 0.64 12.25 14.05
CA SER A 137 0.11 12.34 12.68
C SER A 137 -1.41 12.32 12.61
N SER A 138 -2.00 13.40 12.11
CA SER A 138 -3.44 13.45 11.83
C SER A 138 -3.83 12.81 10.49
N GLU A 139 -2.84 12.35 9.71
CA GLU A 139 -3.06 11.86 8.36
C GLU A 139 -3.33 10.36 8.33
N VAL A 140 -4.25 9.98 7.46
CA VAL A 140 -4.57 8.59 7.15
C VAL A 140 -4.56 8.39 5.64
N SER A 141 -4.38 7.15 5.19
CA SER A 141 -4.57 6.75 3.80
C SER A 141 -5.51 5.55 3.75
N ILE A 142 -6.51 5.60 2.87
CA ILE A 142 -7.43 4.48 2.64
C ILE A 142 -6.70 3.25 2.10
N ASP A 143 -5.65 3.45 1.30
CA ASP A 143 -4.87 2.36 0.70
C ASP A 143 -4.12 1.61 1.81
N GLN A 144 -3.47 2.37 2.69
CA GLN A 144 -2.76 1.84 3.85
C GLN A 144 -3.69 1.14 4.84
N TYR A 145 -4.86 1.74 5.10
CA TYR A 145 -5.88 1.12 5.95
C TYR A 145 -6.36 -0.21 5.37
N MET A 146 -6.71 -0.24 4.09
CA MET A 146 -7.21 -1.44 3.43
C MET A 146 -6.18 -2.56 3.49
N ARG A 147 -4.92 -2.28 3.12
CA ARG A 147 -3.83 -3.27 3.14
C ARG A 147 -3.58 -3.79 4.55
N THR A 148 -3.54 -2.89 5.53
CA THR A 148 -3.33 -3.25 6.94
C THR A 148 -4.46 -4.14 7.45
N MET A 149 -5.71 -3.72 7.27
CA MET A 149 -6.87 -4.49 7.71
C MET A 149 -6.94 -5.86 7.04
N TYR A 150 -6.70 -5.92 5.73
CA TYR A 150 -6.70 -7.16 4.97
C TYR A 150 -5.58 -8.11 5.41
N SER A 151 -4.34 -7.62 5.54
CA SER A 151 -3.20 -8.44 6.00
C SER A 151 -3.41 -8.99 7.41
N LEU A 152 -4.04 -8.21 8.30
CA LEU A 152 -4.42 -8.68 9.64
C LEU A 152 -5.54 -9.72 9.61
N LEU A 153 -6.52 -9.62 8.70
CA LEU A 153 -7.53 -10.68 8.50
C LEU A 153 -6.86 -12.01 8.12
N VAL A 154 -5.95 -11.97 7.14
CA VAL A 154 -5.22 -13.17 6.70
C VAL A 154 -4.30 -13.70 7.82
N TYR A 155 -3.59 -12.83 8.55
CA TYR A 155 -2.77 -13.24 9.69
C TYR A 155 -3.59 -13.93 10.78
N LYS A 156 -4.77 -13.37 11.11
CA LYS A 156 -5.73 -13.92 12.08
C LYS A 156 -6.11 -15.37 11.75
N GLU A 157 -6.34 -15.65 10.47
CA GLU A 157 -6.78 -16.97 10.00
C GLU A 157 -5.65 -17.99 9.92
N VAL A 158 -4.44 -17.55 9.58
CA VAL A 158 -3.35 -18.47 9.25
C VAL A 158 -2.35 -18.68 10.39
N LEU A 159 -1.99 -17.62 11.13
CA LEU A 159 -0.85 -17.62 12.05
C LEU A 159 -1.19 -17.23 13.49
N ALA A 160 -2.26 -16.46 13.70
CA ALA A 160 -2.55 -15.88 15.00
C ALA A 160 -2.88 -16.94 16.06
N ASN A 161 -2.36 -16.76 17.26
CA ASN A 161 -2.90 -17.46 18.43
C ASN A 161 -4.23 -16.82 18.89
N LYS A 162 -4.92 -17.45 19.86
CA LYS A 162 -6.22 -16.97 20.36
C LYS A 162 -6.18 -15.50 20.83
N LYS A 163 -5.15 -15.10 21.56
CA LYS A 163 -5.03 -13.72 22.08
C LYS A 163 -4.79 -12.71 20.96
N GLU A 164 -3.92 -13.06 20.01
CA GLU A 164 -3.66 -12.24 18.82
C GLU A 164 -4.94 -12.10 17.97
N ALA A 165 -5.68 -13.18 17.78
CA ALA A 165 -6.91 -13.20 17.00
C ALA A 165 -8.02 -12.33 17.61
N GLU A 166 -8.20 -12.38 18.94
CA GLU A 166 -9.13 -11.50 19.64
C GLU A 166 -8.73 -10.02 19.52
N TRP A 167 -7.43 -9.70 19.68
CA TRP A 167 -6.96 -8.33 19.47
C TRP A 167 -7.23 -7.84 18.05
N ILE A 168 -6.96 -8.67 17.03
CA ILE A 168 -7.21 -8.33 15.63
C ILE A 168 -8.70 -8.08 15.40
N LYS A 169 -9.57 -8.93 15.92
CA LYS A 169 -11.03 -8.75 15.84
C LYS A 169 -11.45 -7.41 16.42
N SER A 170 -11.00 -7.08 17.63
CA SER A 170 -11.31 -5.80 18.27
C SER A 170 -10.77 -4.62 17.46
N PHE A 171 -9.54 -4.71 16.96
CA PHE A 171 -8.91 -3.64 16.18
C PHE A 171 -9.63 -3.38 14.86
N LEU A 172 -9.95 -4.43 14.08
CA LEU A 172 -10.63 -4.31 12.80
C LEU A 172 -12.03 -3.69 12.95
N LEU A 173 -12.79 -4.11 13.97
CA LEU A 173 -14.08 -3.48 14.28
C LEU A 173 -13.91 -2.01 14.68
N ALA A 174 -12.88 -1.71 15.47
CA ALA A 174 -12.58 -0.34 15.88
C ALA A 174 -12.19 0.55 14.68
N CYS A 175 -11.42 0.03 13.71
CA CYS A 175 -11.12 0.71 12.46
C CYS A 175 -12.41 1.03 11.69
N ALA A 176 -13.28 0.04 11.49
CA ALA A 176 -14.56 0.27 10.81
C ALA A 176 -15.41 1.33 11.52
N ASN A 177 -15.51 1.25 12.85
CA ASN A 177 -16.20 2.24 13.66
C ASN A 177 -15.57 3.64 13.52
N CYS A 178 -14.24 3.75 13.55
CA CYS A 178 -13.52 5.02 13.36
C CYS A 178 -13.90 5.69 12.05
N TRP A 179 -13.85 4.96 10.93
CA TRP A 179 -14.25 5.51 9.63
C TRP A 179 -15.73 5.92 9.59
N SER A 180 -16.62 5.10 10.14
CA SER A 180 -18.06 5.40 10.16
C SER A 180 -18.42 6.62 11.01
N ILE A 181 -17.82 6.77 12.20
CA ILE A 181 -18.08 7.88 13.13
C ILE A 181 -17.58 9.20 12.55
N ASN A 182 -16.47 9.17 11.81
CA ASN A 182 -15.95 10.34 11.12
C ASN A 182 -16.60 10.55 9.73
N ASN A 183 -17.70 9.85 9.39
CA ASN A 183 -18.39 9.97 8.09
C ASN A 183 -17.41 9.85 6.91
N TYR A 184 -16.44 8.94 7.03
CA TYR A 184 -15.35 8.73 6.09
C TYR A 184 -14.58 10.01 5.72
N THR A 185 -14.49 10.96 6.65
CA THR A 185 -13.87 12.27 6.45
C THR A 185 -12.63 12.40 7.32
N PHE A 186 -11.46 12.59 6.71
CA PHE A 186 -10.18 12.71 7.41
C PHE A 186 -9.27 13.74 6.74
N SER A 187 -8.27 14.21 7.48
CA SER A 187 -7.23 15.06 6.91
C SER A 187 -6.22 14.23 6.10
N TYR A 188 -5.84 14.75 4.94
CA TYR A 188 -4.80 14.21 4.07
C TYR A 188 -4.06 15.38 3.41
N PHE A 189 -2.75 15.51 3.63
CA PHE A 189 -1.94 16.65 3.20
C PHE A 189 -2.53 18.02 3.60
N GLY A 190 -3.08 18.10 4.81
CA GLY A 190 -3.70 19.33 5.33
C GLY A 190 -5.03 19.69 4.68
N VAL A 191 -5.58 18.84 3.81
CA VAL A 191 -6.91 18.99 3.19
C VAL A 191 -7.87 17.98 3.82
N VAL A 192 -9.10 18.40 4.08
CA VAL A 192 -10.16 17.49 4.53
C VAL A 192 -10.68 16.71 3.31
N CYS A 193 -10.45 15.41 3.31
CA CYS A 193 -10.90 14.50 2.27
C CYS A 193 -12.09 13.69 2.76
N ARG A 194 -13.16 13.65 1.95
CA ARG A 194 -14.28 12.72 2.16
C ARG A 194 -14.13 11.53 1.24
N TRP A 195 -13.82 10.39 1.83
CA TRP A 195 -13.54 9.15 1.12
C TRP A 195 -14.85 8.39 0.81
N GLY A 196 -14.80 7.57 -0.24
CA GLY A 196 -15.86 6.66 -0.66
C GLY A 196 -16.93 7.26 -1.56
N ILE A 197 -16.63 8.36 -2.27
CA ILE A 197 -17.62 9.10 -3.07
C ILE A 197 -17.29 9.19 -4.56
N HIS A 198 -16.01 9.14 -4.97
CA HIS A 198 -15.64 9.55 -6.33
C HIS A 198 -14.64 8.65 -7.07
N SER A 199 -13.67 8.07 -6.37
CA SER A 199 -12.66 7.20 -6.97
C SER A 199 -12.97 5.72 -6.71
N PRO A 200 -12.61 4.81 -7.64
CA PRO A 200 -12.90 3.39 -7.53
C PRO A 200 -12.29 2.74 -6.29
N HIS A 201 -10.99 3.00 -6.03
CA HIS A 201 -10.29 2.47 -4.86
C HIS A 201 -10.93 2.96 -3.54
N SER A 202 -11.46 4.19 -3.53
CA SER A 202 -12.12 4.75 -2.35
C SER A 202 -13.50 4.14 -2.12
N VAL A 203 -14.26 3.85 -3.18
CA VAL A 203 -15.53 3.09 -3.07
C VAL A 203 -15.25 1.65 -2.62
N ALA A 204 -14.23 0.98 -3.19
CA ALA A 204 -13.80 -0.34 -2.76
C ALA A 204 -13.40 -0.37 -1.28
N PHE A 205 -12.66 0.63 -0.80
CA PHE A 205 -12.36 0.78 0.61
C PHE A 205 -13.61 0.93 1.47
N GLY A 206 -14.54 1.79 1.09
CA GLY A 206 -15.81 1.97 1.81
C GLY A 206 -16.59 0.66 1.93
N LEU A 207 -16.71 -0.08 0.83
CA LEU A 207 -17.37 -1.39 0.79
C LEU A 207 -16.68 -2.41 1.69
N PHE A 208 -15.35 -2.54 1.56
CA PHE A 208 -14.56 -3.44 2.37
C PHE A 208 -14.67 -3.12 3.87
N CYS A 209 -14.45 -1.86 4.24
CA CYS A 209 -14.48 -1.39 5.62
C CYS A 209 -15.86 -1.61 6.26
N ALA A 210 -16.94 -1.31 5.53
CA ALA A 210 -18.30 -1.57 5.98
C ALA A 210 -18.60 -3.08 6.10
N ALA A 211 -18.18 -3.89 5.12
CA ALA A 211 -18.37 -5.34 5.18
C ALA A 211 -17.63 -5.96 6.38
N VAL A 212 -16.40 -5.50 6.69
CA VAL A 212 -15.66 -5.94 7.88
C VAL A 212 -16.43 -5.61 9.15
N GLY A 213 -16.93 -4.37 9.27
CA GLY A 213 -17.71 -3.96 10.44
C GLY A 213 -19.02 -4.73 10.61
N GLU A 214 -19.72 -5.04 9.51
CA GLU A 214 -20.94 -5.86 9.52
C GLU A 214 -20.62 -7.30 9.92
N TYR A 215 -19.61 -7.91 9.30
CA TYR A 215 -19.14 -9.27 9.59
C TYR A 215 -18.75 -9.46 11.06
N LEU A 216 -18.15 -8.43 11.67
CA LEU A 216 -17.76 -8.44 13.08
C LEU A 216 -18.91 -8.11 14.06
N GLY A 217 -20.14 -7.97 13.55
CA GLY A 217 -21.36 -7.94 14.36
C GLY A 217 -21.96 -6.56 14.61
N ASN A 218 -21.45 -5.48 14.00
CA ASN A 218 -22.04 -4.16 14.14
C ASN A 218 -22.95 -3.80 12.95
N LYS A 219 -24.27 -3.90 13.19
CA LYS A 219 -25.33 -3.68 12.19
C LYS A 219 -25.31 -2.27 11.57
N LEU A 220 -24.72 -1.27 12.22
CA LEU A 220 -24.59 0.09 11.68
C LEU A 220 -23.86 0.08 10.32
N HIS A 221 -22.91 -0.84 10.14
CA HIS A 221 -22.12 -0.91 8.91
C HIS A 221 -22.90 -1.42 7.71
N LYS A 222 -24.04 -2.10 7.90
CA LYS A 222 -24.93 -2.47 6.80
C LYS A 222 -25.44 -1.24 6.03
N ASN A 223 -25.72 -0.15 6.75
CA ASN A 223 -26.16 1.10 6.11
C ASN A 223 -25.03 1.74 5.30
N TRP A 224 -23.81 1.76 5.84
CA TRP A 224 -22.63 2.22 5.11
C TRP A 224 -22.35 1.39 3.86
N PHE A 225 -22.47 0.05 3.97
CA PHE A 225 -22.31 -0.85 2.84
C PHE A 225 -23.28 -0.51 1.71
N ASN A 226 -24.57 -0.32 2.03
CA ASN A 226 -25.58 0.09 1.06
C ASN A 226 -25.29 1.46 0.41
N ILE A 227 -24.78 2.42 1.19
CA ILE A 227 -24.37 3.74 0.67
C ILE A 227 -23.22 3.60 -0.35
N PHE A 228 -22.25 2.72 -0.11
CA PHE A 228 -21.16 2.54 -1.08
C PHE A 228 -21.56 1.69 -2.27
N MET A 229 -22.48 0.73 -2.09
CA MET A 229 -23.05 -0.04 -3.21
C MET A 229 -23.74 0.85 -4.23
N SER A 230 -24.44 1.91 -3.81
CA SER A 230 -25.05 2.89 -4.72
C SER A 230 -24.03 3.78 -5.46
N ARG A 231 -22.74 3.65 -5.15
CA ARG A 231 -21.63 4.44 -5.75
C ARG A 231 -20.70 3.60 -6.61
N THR A 232 -21.08 2.36 -6.91
CA THR A 232 -20.31 1.41 -7.72
C THR A 232 -20.14 1.84 -9.18
N ASP A 233 -20.87 2.85 -9.64
CA ASP A 233 -20.59 3.53 -10.92
C ASP A 233 -19.16 4.07 -11.01
N ALA A 234 -18.49 4.32 -9.88
CA ALA A 234 -17.08 4.66 -9.86
C ALA A 234 -16.22 3.61 -10.60
N PHE A 235 -16.52 2.31 -10.46
CA PHE A 235 -15.79 1.23 -11.13
C PHE A 235 -15.90 1.25 -12.67
N LYS A 236 -16.73 2.15 -13.23
CA LYS A 236 -16.79 2.39 -14.67
C LYS A 236 -15.69 3.31 -15.20
N LYS A 237 -14.87 3.91 -14.35
CA LYS A 237 -13.76 4.79 -14.76
C LYS A 237 -12.50 4.00 -15.13
N GLU A 238 -11.59 4.62 -15.87
CA GLU A 238 -10.24 4.10 -16.06
C GLU A 238 -9.43 4.24 -14.75
N MET A 239 -8.50 3.31 -14.52
CA MET A 239 -7.83 3.11 -13.24
C MET A 239 -6.38 2.68 -13.43
N SER A 240 -5.52 3.12 -12.51
CA SER A 240 -4.12 2.70 -12.45
C SER A 240 -3.95 1.27 -11.91
N GLY A 241 -2.79 0.66 -12.16
CA GLY A 241 -2.46 -0.67 -11.64
C GLY A 241 -2.46 -0.77 -10.11
N GLY A 242 -2.10 0.32 -9.41
CA GLY A 242 -2.14 0.34 -7.94
C GLY A 242 -3.56 0.24 -7.36
N GLU A 243 -4.52 0.91 -8.00
CA GLU A 243 -5.93 0.80 -7.65
C GLU A 243 -6.47 -0.61 -7.90
N ALA A 244 -5.99 -1.30 -8.95
CA ALA A 244 -6.39 -2.67 -9.25
C ALA A 244 -6.00 -3.64 -8.13
N GLY A 245 -4.84 -3.47 -7.50
CA GLY A 245 -4.42 -4.26 -6.34
C GLY A 245 -5.38 -4.13 -5.17
N LEU A 246 -5.76 -2.90 -4.80
CA LEU A 246 -6.68 -2.63 -3.70
C LEU A 246 -8.07 -3.21 -3.97
N ILE A 247 -8.59 -3.00 -5.18
CA ILE A 247 -9.92 -3.49 -5.55
C ILE A 247 -9.95 -5.02 -5.52
N THR A 248 -8.91 -5.69 -6.03
CA THR A 248 -8.85 -7.16 -6.03
C THR A 248 -8.70 -7.74 -4.62
N LEU A 249 -7.90 -7.10 -3.75
CA LEU A 249 -7.82 -7.48 -2.34
C LEU A 249 -9.18 -7.33 -1.64
N SER A 250 -9.89 -6.22 -1.88
CA SER A 250 -11.23 -6.01 -1.32
C SER A 250 -12.23 -7.05 -1.82
N ALA A 251 -12.19 -7.37 -3.12
CA ALA A 251 -13.08 -8.32 -3.77
C ALA A 251 -12.99 -9.71 -3.12
N ARG A 252 -11.79 -10.15 -2.73
CA ARG A 252 -11.62 -11.45 -2.08
C ARG A 252 -12.40 -11.58 -0.78
N PHE A 253 -12.27 -10.60 0.11
CA PHE A 253 -13.07 -10.60 1.33
C PHE A 253 -14.57 -10.42 1.04
N LEU A 254 -14.91 -9.58 0.07
CA LEU A 254 -16.31 -9.32 -0.27
C LEU A 254 -17.02 -10.53 -0.89
N CYS A 255 -16.34 -11.37 -1.67
CA CYS A 255 -16.92 -12.61 -2.19
C CYS A 255 -17.27 -13.60 -1.07
N ASP A 256 -16.46 -13.67 -0.01
CA ASP A 256 -16.72 -14.57 1.12
C ASP A 256 -17.92 -14.10 1.96
N ILE A 257 -18.04 -12.79 2.19
CA ILE A 257 -19.07 -12.21 3.07
C ILE A 257 -20.36 -11.87 2.34
N LYS A 258 -20.30 -11.59 1.04
CA LYS A 258 -21.42 -11.23 0.15
C LYS A 258 -21.40 -12.10 -1.11
N PRO A 259 -21.58 -13.43 -0.98
CA PRO A 259 -21.46 -14.36 -2.11
C PRO A 259 -22.40 -14.04 -3.27
N GLU A 260 -23.54 -13.41 -3.00
CA GLU A 260 -24.49 -12.93 -4.01
C GLU A 260 -23.90 -11.88 -4.96
N LEU A 261 -22.81 -11.19 -4.56
CA LEU A 261 -22.12 -10.17 -5.33
C LEU A 261 -20.85 -10.69 -6.03
N THR A 262 -20.51 -11.97 -5.88
CA THR A 262 -19.26 -12.56 -6.41
C THR A 262 -19.00 -12.26 -7.88
N LYS A 263 -20.01 -12.43 -8.74
CA LYS A 263 -19.90 -12.15 -10.19
C LYS A 263 -19.55 -10.69 -10.46
N THR A 264 -20.13 -9.77 -9.69
CA THR A 264 -19.88 -8.33 -9.78
C THR A 264 -18.44 -8.00 -9.39
N TRP A 265 -17.95 -8.57 -8.27
CA TRP A 265 -16.57 -8.35 -7.82
C TRP A 265 -15.52 -8.93 -8.77
N HIS A 266 -15.80 -10.10 -9.36
CA HIS A 266 -14.94 -10.68 -10.39
C HIS A 266 -14.87 -9.76 -11.63
N ALA A 267 -16.01 -9.20 -12.05
CA ALA A 267 -16.06 -8.29 -13.19
C ALA A 267 -15.31 -6.98 -12.92
N TYR A 268 -15.48 -6.39 -11.74
CA TYR A 268 -14.73 -5.19 -11.35
C TYR A 268 -13.23 -5.46 -11.29
N SER A 269 -12.79 -6.52 -10.60
CA SER A 269 -11.37 -6.86 -10.49
C SER A 269 -10.73 -7.08 -11.87
N LYS A 270 -11.40 -7.85 -12.74
CA LYS A 270 -10.94 -8.09 -14.12
C LYS A 270 -10.73 -6.79 -14.88
N ARG A 271 -11.74 -5.91 -14.86
CA ARG A 271 -11.70 -4.63 -15.55
C ARG A 271 -10.59 -3.73 -15.01
N CYS A 272 -10.36 -3.71 -13.70
CA CYS A 272 -9.30 -2.92 -13.09
C CYS A 272 -7.92 -3.39 -13.57
N ILE A 273 -7.71 -4.71 -13.63
CA ILE A 273 -6.45 -5.29 -14.11
C ILE A 273 -6.26 -4.98 -15.60
N GLU A 274 -7.30 -5.18 -16.43
CA GLU A 274 -7.26 -4.83 -17.86
C GLU A 274 -6.93 -3.35 -18.08
N ASN A 275 -7.52 -2.45 -17.29
CA ASN A 275 -7.19 -1.04 -17.35
C ASN A 275 -5.74 -0.79 -16.91
N GLY A 276 -5.28 -1.42 -15.83
CA GLY A 276 -3.89 -1.32 -15.37
C GLY A 276 -2.88 -1.67 -16.46
N PHE A 277 -3.14 -2.72 -17.25
CA PHE A 277 -2.30 -3.08 -18.40
C PHE A 277 -2.32 -2.06 -19.55
N LYS A 278 -3.43 -1.35 -19.79
CA LYS A 278 -3.48 -0.27 -20.79
C LYS A 278 -2.59 0.91 -20.43
N PHE A 279 -2.25 1.06 -19.16
CA PHE A 279 -1.31 2.07 -18.71
C PHE A 279 0.14 1.63 -18.88
N LEU A 280 0.44 0.41 -19.37
CA LEU A 280 1.81 -0.04 -19.60
C LEU A 280 2.22 0.08 -21.08
N ASP A 281 3.49 0.38 -21.32
CA ASP A 281 4.13 0.37 -22.63
C ASP A 281 4.60 -1.06 -22.96
N ASP A 282 5.20 -1.23 -24.14
CA ASP A 282 5.69 -2.55 -24.59
C ASP A 282 6.83 -3.12 -23.72
N ASN A 283 7.47 -2.27 -22.91
CA ASN A 283 8.49 -2.67 -21.93
C ASN A 283 7.89 -2.92 -20.54
N GLY A 284 6.56 -2.85 -20.40
CA GLY A 284 5.86 -2.96 -19.14
C GLY A 284 6.00 -1.74 -18.23
N HIS A 285 6.49 -0.60 -18.72
CA HIS A 285 6.57 0.65 -17.97
C HIS A 285 5.28 1.42 -18.08
N THR A 286 4.92 2.21 -17.07
CA THR A 286 3.73 3.06 -17.15
C THR A 286 3.83 4.08 -18.33
N ALA A 287 3.08 3.85 -19.42
CA ALA A 287 3.14 4.53 -20.72
C ALA A 287 2.60 5.97 -20.73
N ASN A 288 1.74 6.35 -19.77
CA ASN A 288 0.99 7.59 -19.90
C ASN A 288 1.72 8.79 -19.28
N ALA A 289 2.52 9.47 -20.10
CA ALA A 289 3.08 10.79 -19.79
C ALA A 289 2.03 11.91 -19.69
N GLY A 290 0.75 11.67 -20.02
CA GLY A 290 -0.33 12.66 -19.97
C GLY A 290 -0.72 13.14 -18.56
N PHE A 291 -0.29 12.42 -17.51
CA PHE A 291 -0.31 12.91 -16.13
C PHE A 291 0.90 13.80 -15.77
N ILE A 292 1.88 13.86 -16.68
CA ILE A 292 3.25 14.37 -16.49
C ILE A 292 3.60 15.40 -17.58
N ASN A 293 2.65 15.88 -18.40
CA ASN A 293 3.00 16.87 -19.41
C ASN A 293 3.10 18.28 -18.79
N CYS A 294 4.29 18.59 -18.26
CA CYS A 294 4.67 19.93 -17.80
C CYS A 294 4.84 20.95 -18.95
N GLU A 295 4.72 20.54 -20.21
CA GLU A 295 4.87 21.43 -21.36
C GLU A 295 3.64 22.33 -21.58
N ASP A 296 2.48 21.95 -21.03
CA ASP A 296 1.25 22.73 -21.17
C ASP A 296 1.24 23.87 -20.14
N ASN A 297 1.94 24.97 -20.47
CA ASN A 297 2.02 26.28 -19.79
C ASN A 297 0.65 27.00 -19.62
N LYS A 298 -0.47 26.27 -19.51
CA LYS A 298 -1.79 26.86 -19.28
C LYS A 298 -1.83 27.47 -17.89
N ARG A 299 -2.04 28.80 -17.84
CA ARG A 299 -2.06 29.69 -16.67
C ARG A 299 -3.09 29.38 -15.55
N GLY A 300 -3.59 28.15 -15.44
CA GLY A 300 -4.54 27.70 -14.40
C GLY A 300 -3.97 26.71 -13.38
N TRP A 301 -2.76 26.18 -13.58
CA TRP A 301 -2.09 25.31 -12.62
C TRP A 301 -1.45 26.18 -11.53
N SER A 302 -1.86 26.00 -10.28
CA SER A 302 -1.51 26.94 -9.21
C SER A 302 0.00 26.96 -8.92
N LYS A 303 0.53 28.15 -8.62
CA LYS A 303 1.91 28.41 -8.15
C LYS A 303 2.24 27.75 -6.79
N THR A 304 1.56 26.67 -6.42
CA THR A 304 1.62 26.06 -5.08
C THR A 304 2.34 24.71 -5.15
N PRO A 305 3.54 24.55 -4.57
CA PRO A 305 4.37 23.33 -4.65
C PRO A 305 3.77 22.05 -4.05
N HIS A 306 2.60 22.09 -3.41
CA HIS A 306 2.11 20.99 -2.58
C HIS A 306 1.37 19.87 -3.33
N ARG A 307 1.08 20.03 -4.63
CA ARG A 307 0.38 19.00 -5.42
C ARG A 307 1.31 18.07 -6.21
N TYR A 308 2.61 18.30 -6.18
CA TYR A 308 3.55 17.61 -7.05
C TYR A 308 3.98 16.21 -6.54
N TRP A 309 3.76 15.88 -5.27
CA TRP A 309 4.47 14.73 -4.69
C TRP A 309 3.83 13.35 -4.88
N GLN A 310 2.49 13.25 -4.93
CA GLN A 310 1.84 12.02 -5.41
C GLN A 310 2.28 11.66 -6.86
N PHE A 311 2.91 12.59 -7.57
CA PHE A 311 3.37 12.46 -8.95
C PHE A 311 4.91 12.41 -9.10
N LEU A 312 5.69 12.76 -8.07
CA LEU A 312 7.17 12.76 -8.16
C LEU A 312 7.79 11.37 -7.87
N ALA A 313 7.04 10.46 -7.26
CA ALA A 313 7.39 9.04 -7.24
C ALA A 313 7.21 8.36 -8.62
N TRP A 314 6.76 9.08 -9.66
CA TRP A 314 6.59 8.57 -11.02
C TRP A 314 7.66 9.03 -12.02
N GLN A 315 8.48 10.03 -11.71
CA GLN A 315 9.43 10.61 -12.68
C GLN A 315 10.84 10.01 -12.67
N GLY A 316 11.19 9.17 -11.71
CA GLY A 316 12.48 8.48 -11.71
C GLY A 316 12.29 7.02 -11.40
N ASP A 317 12.09 6.17 -12.43
CA ASP A 317 12.23 4.70 -12.42
C ASP A 317 11.64 3.90 -11.22
N ILE A 318 10.75 4.51 -10.43
CA ILE A 318 10.07 3.92 -9.28
C ILE A 318 8.77 3.30 -9.81
N ARG A 319 8.90 2.04 -10.18
CA ARG A 319 7.90 1.14 -10.78
C ARG A 319 6.79 0.71 -9.81
N LEU A 320 6.09 1.71 -9.26
CA LEU A 320 4.99 1.57 -8.29
C LEU A 320 3.76 0.84 -8.88
N PRO A 321 3.27 1.19 -10.08
CA PRO A 321 2.05 0.58 -10.60
C PRO A 321 2.21 -0.89 -10.95
N GLU A 322 3.39 -1.29 -11.42
CA GLU A 322 3.60 -2.58 -12.07
C GLU A 322 3.71 -3.72 -11.05
N THR A 323 4.45 -3.55 -9.95
CA THR A 323 4.54 -4.57 -8.88
C THR A 323 3.21 -4.75 -8.14
N GLN A 324 2.44 -3.68 -7.99
CA GLN A 324 1.09 -3.77 -7.45
C GLN A 324 0.12 -4.44 -8.43
N LEU A 325 0.28 -4.23 -9.73
CA LEU A 325 -0.49 -4.91 -10.78
C LEU A 325 -0.17 -6.41 -10.81
N VAL A 326 1.09 -6.81 -10.65
CA VAL A 326 1.47 -8.22 -10.46
C VAL A 326 0.69 -8.81 -9.29
N GLY A 327 0.72 -8.15 -8.13
CA GLY A 327 -0.04 -8.57 -6.96
C GLY A 327 -1.54 -8.74 -7.27
N ALA A 328 -2.14 -7.77 -7.97
CA ALA A 328 -3.54 -7.83 -8.39
C ALA A 328 -3.84 -9.04 -9.29
N CYS A 329 -2.94 -9.37 -10.23
CA CYS A 329 -3.09 -10.52 -11.11
C CYS A 329 -3.06 -11.84 -10.33
N VAL A 330 -2.16 -11.97 -9.36
CA VAL A 330 -2.07 -13.16 -8.49
C VAL A 330 -3.30 -13.25 -7.57
N ASP A 331 -3.74 -12.12 -7.01
CA ASP A 331 -4.95 -12.05 -6.20
C ASP A 331 -6.20 -12.44 -7.01
N TYR A 332 -6.27 -12.05 -8.29
CA TYR A 332 -7.36 -12.44 -9.19
C TYR A 332 -7.37 -13.93 -9.50
N TYR A 333 -6.20 -14.55 -9.64
CA TYR A 333 -6.10 -16.00 -9.77
C TYR A 333 -6.61 -16.70 -8.50
N GLU A 334 -6.18 -16.27 -7.31
CA GLU A 334 -6.67 -16.85 -6.05
C GLU A 334 -8.18 -16.64 -5.87
N LEU A 335 -8.70 -15.49 -6.30
CA LEU A 335 -10.13 -15.15 -6.25
C LEU A 335 -10.98 -16.02 -7.18
N THR A 336 -10.51 -16.32 -8.39
CA THR A 336 -11.36 -16.87 -9.46
C THR A 336 -10.96 -18.26 -9.95
N GLY A 337 -9.76 -18.73 -9.61
CA GLY A 337 -9.13 -19.92 -10.19
C GLY A 337 -8.73 -19.76 -11.66
N ARG A 338 -8.87 -18.56 -12.24
CA ARG A 338 -8.58 -18.30 -13.66
C ARG A 338 -7.17 -17.74 -13.83
N ASP A 339 -6.43 -18.30 -14.75
CA ASP A 339 -5.04 -17.93 -15.08
C ASP A 339 -4.93 -16.77 -16.08
N THR A 340 -6.04 -16.07 -16.36
CA THR A 340 -6.17 -15.02 -17.38
C THR A 340 -5.04 -13.99 -17.38
N PHE A 341 -4.52 -13.63 -16.20
CA PHE A 341 -3.45 -12.63 -16.06
C PHE A 341 -2.14 -13.20 -15.52
N LEU A 342 -2.07 -14.52 -15.31
CA LEU A 342 -0.95 -15.15 -14.61
C LEU A 342 0.35 -15.13 -15.43
N ALA A 343 0.24 -15.31 -16.75
CA ALA A 343 1.39 -15.20 -17.65
C ALA A 343 1.97 -13.77 -17.60
N ALA A 344 1.12 -12.76 -17.80
CA ALA A 344 1.52 -11.35 -17.75
C ALA A 344 2.13 -10.96 -16.39
N ALA A 345 1.61 -11.50 -15.28
CA ALA A 345 2.19 -11.29 -13.96
C ALA A 345 3.62 -11.85 -13.86
N LYS A 346 3.87 -13.05 -14.38
CA LYS A 346 5.20 -13.68 -14.39
C LYS A 346 6.19 -12.91 -15.28
N ASP A 347 5.72 -12.41 -16.41
CA ASP A 347 6.52 -11.61 -17.33
C ASP A 347 6.92 -10.29 -16.66
N LEU A 348 5.96 -9.56 -16.08
CA LEU A 348 6.23 -8.35 -15.28
C LEU A 348 7.22 -8.61 -14.14
N MET A 349 7.03 -9.69 -13.38
CA MET A 349 7.95 -10.06 -12.30
C MET A 349 9.38 -10.30 -12.80
N SER A 350 9.52 -10.94 -13.95
CA SER A 350 10.81 -11.24 -14.58
C SER A 350 11.49 -9.95 -15.04
N MET A 351 10.75 -9.05 -15.70
CA MET A 351 11.23 -7.73 -16.13
C MET A 351 11.68 -6.87 -14.94
N HIS A 352 10.93 -6.83 -13.83
CA HIS A 352 11.33 -6.07 -12.63
C HIS A 352 12.60 -6.58 -11.99
N ALA A 353 12.81 -7.89 -12.00
CA ALA A 353 14.01 -8.47 -11.44
C ALA A 353 15.26 -8.16 -12.29
N GLU A 354 15.11 -8.06 -13.61
CA GLU A 354 16.21 -7.78 -14.54
C GLU A 354 16.57 -6.30 -14.62
N ASN A 355 15.54 -5.45 -14.68
CA ASN A 355 15.72 -4.01 -14.87
C ASN A 355 15.77 -3.21 -13.56
N GLY A 356 15.37 -3.80 -12.43
CA GLY A 356 15.21 -3.12 -11.14
C GLY A 356 16.15 -3.67 -10.09
N TYR A 357 15.82 -4.77 -9.42
CA TYR A 357 16.50 -5.17 -8.17
C TYR A 357 17.99 -5.51 -8.29
N VAL A 358 18.43 -6.11 -9.40
CA VAL A 358 19.87 -6.41 -9.60
C VAL A 358 20.66 -5.15 -9.99
N LYS A 359 20.01 -4.21 -10.69
CA LYS A 359 20.58 -2.89 -10.99
C LYS A 359 20.50 -1.92 -9.80
N TRP A 360 19.51 -2.00 -8.92
CA TRP A 360 19.36 -1.20 -7.69
C TRP A 360 20.40 -1.55 -6.61
N ILE A 361 21.13 -2.65 -6.80
CA ILE A 361 22.29 -3.00 -5.96
C ILE A 361 23.57 -2.40 -6.56
N GLN A 362 23.51 -1.86 -7.78
CA GLN A 362 24.60 -1.18 -8.46
C GLN A 362 24.25 0.30 -8.60
N PRO A 363 24.92 1.21 -7.87
CA PRO A 363 24.54 2.62 -7.85
C PRO A 363 24.49 3.19 -9.28
N HIS A 364 23.36 3.81 -9.65
CA HIS A 364 23.26 4.56 -10.89
C HIS A 364 24.44 5.55 -10.98
N THR A 365 25.11 5.57 -12.13
CA THR A 365 26.16 6.54 -12.39
C THR A 365 25.54 7.94 -12.44
N LYS A 366 26.13 8.92 -11.74
CA LYS A 366 25.65 10.31 -11.64
C LYS A 366 25.33 10.99 -12.98
N GLN A 367 25.81 10.45 -14.10
CA GLN A 367 25.68 11.04 -15.44
C GLN A 367 24.27 10.90 -16.01
N ASP A 368 23.48 9.92 -15.58
CA ASP A 368 22.13 9.66 -16.11
C ASP A 368 21.03 10.43 -15.38
N ILE A 369 21.38 11.18 -14.33
CA ILE A 369 20.42 11.87 -13.48
C ILE A 369 20.41 13.36 -13.82
N PRO A 370 19.25 13.94 -14.20
CA PRO A 370 19.15 15.38 -14.41
C PRO A 370 19.66 16.14 -13.18
N LYS A 371 20.48 17.16 -13.42
CA LYS A 371 21.04 18.00 -12.35
C LYS A 371 19.92 18.58 -11.49
N GLY A 372 19.94 18.34 -10.18
CA GLY A 372 18.89 18.70 -9.22
C GLY A 372 17.90 17.58 -8.88
N TYR A 373 17.98 16.42 -9.54
CA TYR A 373 17.10 15.26 -9.32
C TYR A 373 17.86 14.03 -8.78
N GLU A 374 19.11 14.21 -8.35
CA GLU A 374 20.01 13.16 -7.87
C GLU A 374 19.43 12.37 -6.69
N LEU A 375 18.55 12.99 -5.90
CA LEU A 375 17.83 12.31 -4.82
C LEU A 375 16.81 11.29 -5.33
N LEU A 376 16.06 11.63 -6.37
CA LEU A 376 14.90 10.85 -6.84
C LEU A 376 15.31 9.60 -7.60
N ALA A 377 16.46 9.64 -8.29
CA ALA A 377 17.00 8.49 -9.01
C ALA A 377 17.65 7.43 -8.10
N ASN A 378 17.66 7.64 -6.78
CA ASN A 378 18.30 6.76 -5.81
C ASN A 378 17.36 6.44 -4.64
N ILE A 379 16.07 6.23 -4.91
CA ILE A 379 15.08 5.87 -3.89
C ILE A 379 14.62 4.43 -4.10
N VAL A 380 14.77 3.62 -3.05
CA VAL A 380 14.17 2.28 -3.00
C VAL A 380 12.79 2.36 -2.36
N SER A 381 11.75 1.96 -3.10
CA SER A 381 10.37 1.85 -2.59
C SER A 381 10.17 0.55 -1.82
N GLY A 382 9.94 0.63 -0.51
CA GLY A 382 9.64 -0.52 0.33
C GLY A 382 8.30 -1.17 -0.02
N VAL A 383 7.32 -0.39 -0.48
CA VAL A 383 6.01 -0.90 -0.93
C VAL A 383 6.17 -1.86 -2.10
N ASN A 384 6.92 -1.46 -3.13
CA ASN A 384 7.10 -2.28 -4.33
C ASN A 384 7.92 -3.52 -4.04
N THR A 385 8.99 -3.33 -3.25
CA THR A 385 9.88 -4.41 -2.81
C THR A 385 9.09 -5.50 -2.10
N THR A 386 8.19 -5.11 -1.19
CA THR A 386 7.38 -6.04 -0.41
C THR A 386 6.18 -6.60 -1.18
N ALA A 387 5.56 -5.84 -2.08
CA ALA A 387 4.51 -6.32 -2.97
C ALA A 387 5.02 -7.36 -3.98
N TRP A 388 6.21 -7.14 -4.55
CA TRP A 388 6.87 -8.13 -5.40
C TRP A 388 7.16 -9.42 -4.62
N LEU A 389 7.69 -9.29 -3.39
CA LEU A 389 8.00 -10.44 -2.53
C LEU A 389 6.72 -11.20 -2.13
N ARG A 390 5.62 -10.48 -1.88
CA ARG A 390 4.30 -11.08 -1.65
C ARG A 390 3.85 -11.90 -2.84
N ALA A 391 3.85 -11.31 -4.04
CA ALA A 391 3.41 -11.99 -5.26
C ALA A 391 4.24 -13.26 -5.53
N TYR A 392 5.55 -13.18 -5.37
CA TYR A 392 6.44 -14.34 -5.48
C TYR A 392 6.04 -15.47 -4.52
N TRP A 393 5.93 -15.21 -3.21
CA TRP A 393 5.61 -16.26 -2.25
C TRP A 393 4.18 -16.79 -2.43
N GLN A 394 3.25 -15.95 -2.86
CA GLN A 394 1.88 -16.34 -3.18
C GLN A 394 1.85 -17.29 -4.39
N LEU A 395 2.57 -16.98 -5.48
CA LEU A 395 2.72 -17.88 -6.63
C LEU A 395 3.36 -19.21 -6.25
N LYS A 396 4.40 -19.18 -5.41
CA LYS A 396 5.08 -20.39 -4.93
C LYS A 396 4.15 -21.27 -4.10
N TYR A 397 3.37 -20.66 -3.20
CA TYR A 397 2.33 -21.36 -2.43
C TYR A 397 1.27 -22.00 -3.34
N LEU A 398 0.89 -21.32 -4.42
CA LEU A 398 -0.10 -21.82 -5.39
C LEU A 398 0.47 -22.87 -6.38
N GLY A 399 1.76 -23.23 -6.26
CA GLY A 399 2.42 -24.16 -7.18
C GLY A 399 2.51 -23.63 -8.62
N LYS A 400 2.61 -22.30 -8.78
CA LYS A 400 2.65 -21.63 -10.08
C LYS A 400 4.05 -21.20 -10.51
N ILE A 401 5.03 -21.28 -9.63
CA ILE A 401 6.47 -21.12 -9.89
C ILE A 401 7.27 -22.05 -9.00
#